data_AF-A0A846LRU4-F1
#
_entry.id   AF-A0A846LRU4-F1
#
_cell.length_a   1.000
_cell.length_b   1.000
_cell.length_c   1.000
_cell.angle_alpha   90.00
_cell.angle_beta   90.00
_cell.angle_gamma   90.00
#
_symmetry.space_group_name_H-M   'P 1'
#
loop_
_entity.id
_entity.type
_entity.pdbx_description
1 polymer ?
#
loop_
_entity_poly.entity_id
_entity_poly.type
_entity_poly.pdbx_seq_one_letter_code
_entity_poly.pdbx_strand_id
1 'polypeptide(L)'
;MREFKQTTEVRNEPYTLAKGPMKDMEAFREDAANRGRGVLRAAIFALETLSENSPLDDASIDPELWAHVQGLVADDDWAKIPAAVAIFLEDKVRTWGGDPRTAKYEVIVGTWLYANVMRSDGPLRLGGQANEHDGWRFLGQGLAQALGNVDRHRIQKRPDVKRYAMGVLGLGSLVLTQIRFEHPARILEAESEDPQ
;
A
#
# COMPACT_ATOMS: atom_id res chain seq x y z
N MET A 1 -28.37 48.18 -20.28
CA MET A 1 -26.99 48.12 -20.79
C MET A 1 -26.05 48.47 -19.65
N ARG A 2 -25.29 47.49 -19.15
CA ARG A 2 -24.15 47.70 -18.26
C ARG A 2 -22.94 47.14 -18.99
N GLU A 3 -22.06 48.01 -19.45
CA GLU A 3 -20.81 47.60 -20.08
C GLU A 3 -19.79 47.22 -18.99
N PHE A 4 -19.36 45.97 -19.04
CA PHE A 4 -18.16 45.49 -18.34
C PHE A 4 -16.93 46.01 -19.10
N LYS A 5 -16.16 46.91 -18.49
CA LYS A 5 -14.76 47.14 -18.91
C LYS A 5 -13.87 46.15 -18.16
N GLN A 6 -13.49 45.07 -18.84
CA GLN A 6 -12.29 44.32 -18.48
C GLN A 6 -11.09 45.06 -19.06
N THR A 7 -10.24 45.58 -18.20
CA THR A 7 -8.86 45.94 -18.54
C THR A 7 -7.97 45.39 -17.45
N THR A 8 -7.34 44.27 -17.74
CA THR A 8 -6.12 43.85 -17.03
C THR A 8 -5.05 43.56 -18.08
N GLU A 9 -4.58 44.62 -18.74
CA GLU A 9 -3.24 44.59 -19.33
C GLU A 9 -2.25 44.60 -18.17
N VAL A 10 -1.59 43.48 -17.94
CA VAL A 10 -0.42 43.43 -17.06
C VAL A 10 0.71 44.14 -17.80
N ARG A 11 0.92 45.42 -17.48
CA ARG A 11 2.13 46.16 -17.91
C ARG A 11 3.34 45.48 -17.28
N ASN A 12 4.16 44.82 -18.10
CA ASN A 12 5.53 44.51 -17.75
C ASN A 12 6.33 45.81 -17.78
N GLU A 13 6.53 46.43 -16.61
CA GLU A 13 7.54 47.47 -16.48
C GLU A 13 8.91 46.80 -16.29
N PRO A 14 9.89 47.01 -17.21
CA PRO A 14 11.23 46.54 -17.00
C PRO A 14 11.85 47.30 -15.81
N TYR A 15 12.30 46.53 -14.82
CA TYR A 15 12.89 47.04 -13.58
C TYR A 15 14.14 47.87 -13.90
N THR A 16 14.08 49.18 -13.67
CA THR A 16 15.27 50.03 -13.72
C THR A 16 16.05 49.82 -12.42
N LEU A 17 17.24 49.24 -12.55
CA LEU A 17 18.20 49.10 -11.45
C LEU A 17 18.59 50.51 -10.96
N ALA A 18 17.94 50.97 -9.89
CA ALA A 18 18.40 52.11 -9.13
C ALA A 18 19.81 51.81 -8.64
N LYS A 19 20.75 52.72 -8.93
CA LYS A 19 22.16 52.67 -8.48
C LYS A 19 22.23 52.86 -6.96
N GLY A 20 21.93 51.80 -6.20
CA GLY A 20 22.24 51.65 -4.77
C GLY A 20 23.45 50.73 -4.57
N PRO A 21 24.15 50.82 -3.43
CA PRO A 21 25.42 50.11 -3.23
C PRO A 21 25.21 48.58 -3.26
N MET A 22 26.18 47.88 -3.83
CA MET A 22 26.24 46.41 -3.99
C MET A 22 25.86 45.58 -2.74
N LYS A 23 25.92 46.17 -1.54
CA LYS A 23 25.45 45.59 -0.26
C LYS A 23 23.95 45.26 -0.23
N ASP A 24 23.12 45.98 -0.97
CA ASP A 24 21.66 45.73 -1.01
C ASP A 24 21.30 44.46 -1.77
N MET A 25 22.11 44.07 -2.77
CA MET A 25 21.88 42.85 -3.55
C MET A 25 22.21 41.58 -2.77
N GLU A 26 23.24 41.63 -1.91
CA GLU A 26 23.56 40.52 -1.01
C GLU A 26 22.47 40.36 0.06
N ALA A 27 22.05 41.46 0.69
CA ALA A 27 20.95 41.44 1.67
C ALA A 27 19.63 40.95 1.04
N PHE A 28 19.33 41.39 -0.19
CA PHE A 28 18.16 40.92 -0.93
C PHE A 28 18.23 39.42 -1.28
N ARG A 29 19.41 38.94 -1.70
CA ARG A 29 19.63 37.51 -1.98
C ARG A 29 19.52 36.66 -0.73
N GLU A 30 20.03 37.15 0.39
CA GLU A 30 19.95 36.47 1.68
C GLU A 30 18.50 36.42 2.18
N ASP A 31 17.76 37.52 2.09
CA ASP A 31 16.32 37.54 2.42
C ASP A 31 15.51 36.61 1.51
N ALA A 32 15.75 36.63 0.19
CA ALA A 32 15.10 35.73 -0.75
C ALA A 32 15.42 34.25 -0.46
N ALA A 33 16.68 33.93 -0.14
CA ALA A 33 17.10 32.59 0.25
C ALA A 33 16.44 32.15 1.56
N ASN A 34 16.33 33.04 2.54
CA ASN A 34 15.68 32.77 3.82
C ASN A 34 14.18 32.52 3.65
N ARG A 35 13.50 33.30 2.80
CA ARG A 35 12.09 33.06 2.44
C ARG A 35 11.91 31.73 1.73
N GLY A 36 12.78 31.39 0.77
CA GLY A 36 12.76 30.10 0.08
C GLY A 36 12.94 28.92 1.05
N ARG A 37 13.90 29.01 1.99
CA ARG A 37 14.07 28.02 3.06
C ARG A 37 12.85 27.93 3.97
N GLY A 38 12.21 29.06 4.28
CA GLY A 38 10.98 29.12 5.07
C GLY A 38 9.83 28.36 4.39
N VAL A 39 9.63 28.57 3.10
CA VAL A 39 8.62 27.83 2.31
C VAL A 39 8.93 26.34 2.26
N LEU A 40 10.18 25.96 2.03
CA LEU A 40 10.59 24.55 2.01
C LEU A 40 10.39 23.89 3.38
N ARG A 41 10.75 24.55 4.49
CA ARG A 41 10.50 24.06 5.84
C ARG A 41 9.01 23.92 6.14
N ALA A 42 8.19 24.87 5.72
CA ALA A 42 6.74 24.80 5.87
C ALA A 42 6.14 23.65 5.06
N ALA A 43 6.64 23.41 3.85
CA ALA A 43 6.23 22.28 3.02
C ALA A 43 6.65 20.94 3.63
N ILE A 44 7.89 20.82 4.12
CA ILE A 44 8.37 19.63 4.85
C ILE A 44 7.53 19.40 6.09
N PHE A 45 7.31 20.42 6.92
CA PHE A 45 6.48 20.31 8.12
C PHE A 45 5.04 19.89 7.78
N ALA A 46 4.45 20.47 6.73
CA ALA A 46 3.12 20.07 6.26
C ALA A 46 3.11 18.62 5.79
N LEU A 47 4.14 18.17 5.06
CA LEU A 47 4.28 16.77 4.63
C LEU A 47 4.47 15.82 5.81
N GLU A 48 5.30 16.18 6.79
CA GLU A 48 5.51 15.39 8.02
C GLU A 48 4.22 15.28 8.83
N THR A 49 3.51 16.39 9.02
CA THR A 49 2.20 16.45 9.71
C THR A 49 1.11 15.69 8.95
N LEU A 50 1.14 15.71 7.61
CA LEU A 50 0.24 14.90 6.78
C LEU A 50 0.64 13.41 6.81
N SER A 51 1.93 13.10 6.94
CA SER A 51 2.44 11.73 7.05
C SER A 51 2.13 11.11 8.41
N GLU A 52 2.06 11.89 9.49
CA GLU A 52 1.55 11.45 10.80
C GLU A 52 0.09 10.95 10.73
N ASN A 53 -0.64 11.31 9.66
CA ASN A 53 -1.99 10.84 9.38
C ASN A 53 -2.07 9.82 8.23
N SER A 54 -0.94 9.43 7.63
CA SER A 54 -0.89 8.33 6.67
C SER A 54 -0.47 7.06 7.42
N PRO A 55 -1.39 6.11 7.70
CA PRO A 55 -1.10 4.95 8.53
C PRO A 55 -0.14 3.92 7.88
N LEU A 56 0.39 4.20 6.69
CA LEU A 56 1.27 3.33 5.93
C LEU A 56 2.39 4.16 5.31
N ASP A 57 3.61 3.93 5.80
CA ASP A 57 4.84 4.16 5.04
C ASP A 57 4.91 3.05 3.98
N ASP A 58 5.36 3.31 2.75
CA ASP A 58 5.50 2.28 1.71
C ASP A 58 6.39 1.12 2.21
N ALA A 59 7.29 1.39 3.16
CA ALA A 59 8.11 0.40 3.85
C ALA A 59 7.34 -0.52 4.83
N SER A 60 6.07 -0.23 5.12
CA SER A 60 5.23 -0.99 6.07
C SER A 60 4.31 -2.02 5.41
N ILE A 61 4.25 -2.03 4.08
CA ILE A 61 3.53 -3.03 3.28
C ILE A 61 4.55 -4.00 2.68
N ASP A 62 4.21 -5.30 2.62
CA ASP A 62 5.01 -6.29 1.89
C ASP A 62 5.34 -5.75 0.47
N PRO A 63 6.62 -5.67 0.07
CA PRO A 63 7.01 -5.01 -1.17
C PRO A 63 6.40 -5.61 -2.43
N GLU A 64 6.22 -6.93 -2.48
CA GLU A 64 5.62 -7.58 -3.64
C GLU A 64 4.11 -7.35 -3.70
N LEU A 65 3.45 -7.38 -2.54
CA LEU A 65 2.04 -7.01 -2.44
C LEU A 65 1.83 -5.55 -2.86
N TRP A 66 2.70 -4.64 -2.40
CA TRP A 66 2.65 -3.24 -2.81
C TRP A 66 2.83 -3.10 -4.32
N ALA A 67 3.85 -3.77 -4.88
CA ALA A 67 4.08 -3.75 -6.33
C ALA A 67 2.88 -4.27 -7.13
N HIS A 68 2.13 -5.23 -6.58
CA HIS A 68 0.91 -5.76 -7.18
C HIS A 68 -0.26 -4.77 -7.18
N VAL A 69 -0.41 -3.95 -6.14
CA VAL A 69 -1.58 -3.07 -5.97
C VAL A 69 -1.32 -1.59 -6.24
N GLN A 70 -0.07 -1.14 -6.34
CA GLN A 70 0.30 0.27 -6.47
C GLN A 70 -0.38 0.97 -7.66
N GLY A 71 -0.62 0.27 -8.76
CA GLY A 71 -1.35 0.81 -9.92
C GLY A 71 -2.80 1.15 -9.57
N LEU A 72 -3.48 0.27 -8.83
CA LEU A 72 -4.85 0.53 -8.35
C LEU A 72 -4.90 1.70 -7.36
N VAL A 73 -3.86 1.86 -6.53
CA VAL A 73 -3.74 3.00 -5.62
C VAL A 73 -3.53 4.30 -6.40
N ALA A 74 -2.67 4.29 -7.42
CA ALA A 74 -2.39 5.45 -8.27
C ALA A 74 -3.63 5.88 -9.07
N ASP A 75 -4.45 4.92 -9.50
CA ASP A 75 -5.70 5.17 -10.22
C ASP A 75 -6.90 5.49 -9.30
N ASP A 76 -6.69 5.61 -7.98
CA ASP A 76 -7.72 5.83 -6.96
C ASP A 76 -8.81 4.72 -6.94
N ASP A 77 -8.48 3.53 -7.43
CA ASP A 77 -9.39 2.41 -7.69
C ASP A 77 -9.53 1.49 -6.45
N TRP A 78 -9.73 2.11 -5.28
CA TRP A 78 -9.70 1.46 -3.96
C TRP A 78 -10.66 0.28 -3.81
N ALA A 79 -11.76 0.26 -4.56
CA ALA A 79 -12.76 -0.80 -4.50
C ALA A 79 -12.23 -2.15 -5.02
N LYS A 80 -11.20 -2.16 -5.88
CA LYS A 80 -10.60 -3.37 -6.45
C LYS A 80 -9.49 -3.96 -5.58
N ILE A 81 -8.87 -3.12 -4.73
CA ILE A 81 -7.72 -3.51 -3.91
C ILE A 81 -8.01 -4.74 -3.04
N PRO A 82 -9.14 -4.87 -2.31
CA PRO A 82 -9.35 -6.04 -1.46
C PRO A 82 -9.37 -7.37 -2.24
N ALA A 83 -9.93 -7.37 -3.45
CA ALA A 83 -9.92 -8.55 -4.31
C ALA A 83 -8.51 -8.84 -4.82
N ALA A 84 -7.76 -7.82 -5.26
CA ALA A 84 -6.37 -7.97 -5.69
C ALA A 84 -5.48 -8.54 -4.58
N VAL A 85 -5.62 -8.04 -3.34
CA VAL A 85 -4.89 -8.56 -2.17
C VAL A 85 -5.24 -10.02 -1.90
N ALA A 86 -6.53 -10.39 -1.93
CA ALA A 86 -6.96 -11.77 -1.69
C ALA A 86 -6.42 -12.73 -2.75
N ILE A 87 -6.46 -12.34 -4.04
CA ILE A 87 -5.92 -13.13 -5.15
C ILE A 87 -4.41 -13.30 -4.99
N PHE A 88 -3.69 -12.20 -4.76
CA PHE A 88 -2.23 -12.24 -4.58
C PHE A 88 -1.83 -13.13 -3.40
N LEU A 89 -2.49 -12.97 -2.25
CA LEU A 89 -2.19 -13.77 -1.06
C LEU A 89 -2.49 -15.25 -1.28
N GLU A 90 -3.63 -15.58 -1.90
CA GLU A 90 -4.00 -16.95 -2.22
C GLU A 90 -2.96 -17.61 -3.13
N ASP A 91 -2.51 -16.88 -4.16
CA ASP A 91 -1.50 -17.36 -5.09
C ASP A 91 -0.17 -17.65 -4.37
N LYS A 92 0.34 -16.69 -3.57
CA LYS A 92 1.57 -16.89 -2.78
C LYS A 92 1.47 -18.05 -1.81
N VAL A 93 0.36 -18.15 -1.06
CA VAL A 93 0.13 -19.23 -0.10
C VAL A 93 0.06 -20.59 -0.80
N ARG A 94 -0.51 -20.65 -2.01
CA ARG A 94 -0.58 -21.87 -2.81
C ARG A 94 0.80 -22.28 -3.31
N THR A 95 1.56 -21.34 -3.88
CA THR A 95 2.92 -21.57 -4.37
C THR A 95 3.83 -22.03 -3.23
N TRP A 96 3.91 -21.27 -2.13
CA TRP A 96 4.73 -21.64 -0.98
C TRP A 96 4.22 -22.89 -0.25
N GLY A 97 2.91 -23.16 -0.33
CA GLY A 97 2.28 -24.37 0.20
C GLY A 97 2.59 -25.64 -0.60
N GLY A 98 3.17 -25.52 -1.81
CA GLY A 98 3.45 -26.63 -2.71
C GLY A 98 2.24 -27.09 -3.54
N ASP A 99 1.40 -26.14 -3.97
CA ASP A 99 0.19 -26.33 -4.79
C ASP A 99 -0.71 -27.49 -4.30
N PRO A 100 -1.26 -27.39 -3.08
CA PRO A 100 -2.02 -28.48 -2.47
C PRO A 100 -3.27 -28.81 -3.30
N ARG A 101 -3.50 -30.11 -3.51
CA ARG A 101 -4.60 -30.64 -4.32
C ARG A 101 -5.49 -31.60 -3.52
N THR A 102 -6.75 -31.68 -3.92
CA THR A 102 -7.68 -32.68 -3.39
C THR A 102 -7.28 -34.09 -3.84
N ALA A 103 -7.90 -35.12 -3.27
CA ALA A 103 -7.72 -36.50 -3.71
C ALA A 103 -8.09 -36.73 -5.19
N LYS A 104 -8.85 -35.81 -5.80
CA LYS A 104 -9.22 -35.83 -7.23
C LYS A 104 -8.28 -34.97 -8.09
N TYR A 105 -7.14 -34.53 -7.55
CA TYR A 105 -6.17 -33.63 -8.19
C TYR A 105 -6.71 -32.22 -8.51
N GLU A 106 -7.82 -31.82 -7.90
CA GLU A 106 -8.38 -30.46 -8.03
C GLU A 106 -7.59 -29.48 -7.15
N VAL A 107 -7.42 -28.25 -7.61
CA VAL A 107 -6.72 -27.20 -6.86
C VAL A 107 -7.53 -26.82 -5.62
N ILE A 108 -6.88 -26.75 -4.46
CA ILE A 108 -7.51 -26.26 -3.24
C ILE A 108 -7.42 -24.73 -3.19
N VAL A 109 -8.55 -24.05 -3.02
CA VAL A 109 -8.67 -22.58 -3.04
C VAL A 109 -9.45 -22.05 -1.84
N GLY A 110 -9.35 -20.74 -1.60
CA GLY A 110 -10.07 -20.04 -0.55
C GLY A 110 -9.86 -20.64 0.85
N THR A 111 -10.92 -20.68 1.66
CA THR A 111 -10.88 -21.17 3.06
C THR A 111 -10.13 -22.50 3.22
N TRP A 112 -10.35 -23.44 2.31
CA TRP A 112 -9.79 -24.79 2.43
C TRP A 112 -8.29 -24.82 2.18
N LEU A 113 -7.75 -23.87 1.40
CA LEU A 113 -6.32 -23.72 1.20
C LEU A 113 -5.65 -23.41 2.53
N TYR A 114 -6.09 -22.34 3.20
CA TYR A 114 -5.55 -21.91 4.49
C TYR A 114 -5.73 -22.99 5.57
N ALA A 115 -6.88 -23.68 5.58
CA ALA A 115 -7.11 -24.79 6.50
C ALA A 115 -6.10 -25.93 6.32
N ASN A 116 -5.70 -26.20 5.08
CA ASN A 116 -4.80 -27.28 4.72
C ASN A 116 -3.32 -26.92 4.96
N VAL A 117 -2.89 -25.73 4.53
CA VAL A 117 -1.48 -25.35 4.56
C VAL A 117 -1.03 -24.79 5.91
N MET A 118 -1.92 -24.14 6.67
CA MET A 118 -1.61 -23.53 7.97
C MET A 118 -2.03 -24.38 9.17
N ARG A 119 -2.42 -25.64 8.96
CA ARG A 119 -2.66 -26.58 10.08
C ARG A 119 -1.39 -26.85 10.88
N SER A 120 -1.53 -27.43 12.06
CA SER A 120 -0.43 -27.68 13.01
C SER A 120 0.66 -28.63 12.51
N ASP A 121 0.40 -29.40 11.46
CA ASP A 121 1.36 -30.23 10.72
C ASP A 121 1.49 -29.79 9.25
N GLY A 122 1.02 -28.58 8.94
CA GLY A 122 0.97 -28.04 7.60
C GLY A 122 2.30 -27.42 7.14
N PRO A 123 2.50 -27.31 5.82
CA PRO A 123 3.71 -26.74 5.22
C PRO A 123 3.98 -25.28 5.56
N LEU A 124 2.94 -24.52 5.91
CA LEU A 124 3.01 -23.08 6.26
C LEU A 124 2.40 -22.84 7.64
N ARG A 125 2.66 -23.75 8.60
CA ARG A 125 2.24 -23.56 9.99
C ARG A 125 2.88 -22.31 10.57
N LEU A 126 2.08 -21.45 11.20
CA LEU A 126 2.56 -20.21 11.83
C LEU A 126 2.41 -20.23 13.35
N GLY A 127 3.26 -19.54 14.08
CA GLY A 127 3.27 -19.43 15.54
C GLY A 127 4.21 -20.43 16.21
N GLY A 128 4.55 -20.17 17.47
CA GLY A 128 5.39 -21.06 18.29
C GLY A 128 4.60 -22.00 19.19
N GLN A 129 3.30 -21.74 19.40
CA GLN A 129 2.44 -22.47 20.32
C GLN A 129 1.14 -22.96 19.65
N ALA A 130 0.50 -23.98 20.24
CA ALA A 130 -0.70 -24.59 19.68
C ALA A 130 -1.86 -23.60 19.46
N ASN A 131 -2.09 -22.69 20.41
CA ASN A 131 -3.10 -21.64 20.30
C ASN A 131 -2.77 -20.61 19.21
N GLU A 132 -1.48 -20.29 19.01
CA GLU A 132 -1.03 -19.41 17.94
C GLU A 132 -1.21 -20.06 16.57
N HIS A 133 -0.89 -21.36 16.45
CA HIS A 133 -1.15 -22.12 15.22
C HIS A 133 -2.62 -22.06 14.80
N ASP A 134 -3.51 -22.33 15.75
CA ASP A 134 -4.95 -22.24 15.51
C ASP A 134 -5.38 -20.82 15.16
N GLY A 135 -4.84 -19.81 15.87
CA GLY A 135 -5.11 -18.40 15.62
C GLY A 135 -4.75 -17.97 14.20
N TRP A 136 -3.54 -18.29 13.73
CA TRP A 136 -3.10 -17.98 12.38
C TRP A 136 -3.91 -18.72 11.31
N ARG A 137 -4.19 -20.01 11.53
CA ARG A 137 -5.05 -20.78 10.62
C ARG A 137 -6.43 -20.16 10.51
N PHE A 138 -7.07 -19.83 11.64
CA PHE A 138 -8.40 -19.22 11.65
C PHE A 138 -8.39 -17.82 11.06
N LEU A 139 -7.31 -17.05 11.24
CA LEU A 139 -7.14 -15.76 10.59
C LEU A 139 -7.11 -15.90 9.07
N GLY A 140 -6.30 -16.82 8.53
CA GLY A 140 -6.23 -17.08 7.09
C GLY A 140 -7.56 -17.58 6.51
N GLN A 141 -8.23 -18.51 7.22
CA GLN A 141 -9.57 -18.97 6.84
C GLN A 141 -10.59 -17.82 6.84
N GLY A 142 -10.59 -17.00 7.89
CA GLY A 142 -11.49 -15.86 8.02
C GLY A 142 -11.24 -14.80 6.96
N LEU A 143 -9.98 -14.52 6.62
CA LEU A 143 -9.58 -13.65 5.53
C LEU A 143 -10.17 -14.14 4.20
N ALA A 144 -9.96 -15.42 3.86
CA ALA A 144 -10.49 -16.00 2.63
C ALA A 144 -12.03 -15.96 2.57
N GLN A 145 -12.71 -16.23 3.69
CA GLN A 145 -14.17 -16.19 3.76
C GLN A 145 -14.73 -14.76 3.65
N ALA A 146 -14.09 -13.81 4.33
CA ALA A 146 -14.54 -12.43 4.37
C ALA A 146 -14.21 -11.67 3.07
N LEU A 147 -13.05 -11.96 2.45
CA LEU A 147 -12.54 -11.22 1.30
C LEU A 147 -12.75 -11.93 -0.04
N GLY A 148 -12.80 -13.26 -0.08
CA GLY A 148 -13.03 -14.03 -1.32
C GLY A 148 -14.39 -13.77 -1.98
N ASN A 149 -15.30 -13.10 -1.26
CA ASN A 149 -16.63 -12.69 -1.72
C ASN A 149 -16.77 -11.19 -1.93
N VAL A 150 -15.69 -10.41 -2.00
CA VAL A 150 -15.74 -8.95 -2.20
C VAL A 150 -16.51 -8.55 -3.47
N ASP A 151 -16.64 -9.43 -4.46
CA ASP A 151 -17.49 -9.21 -5.64
C ASP A 151 -19.01 -9.35 -5.35
N ARG A 152 -19.41 -10.10 -4.31
CA ARG A 152 -20.81 -10.21 -3.83
C ARG A 152 -21.21 -9.06 -2.90
N HIS A 153 -20.26 -8.48 -2.17
CA HIS A 153 -20.53 -7.36 -1.28
C HIS A 153 -20.32 -6.07 -2.05
N ARG A 154 -21.33 -5.21 -2.14
CA ARG A 154 -21.33 -3.92 -2.88
C ARG A 154 -20.32 -2.89 -2.30
N ILE A 155 -19.06 -3.28 -2.13
CA ILE A 155 -17.97 -2.51 -1.52
C ILE A 155 -17.64 -1.28 -2.36
N GLN A 156 -17.92 -1.32 -3.68
CA GLN A 156 -17.85 -0.17 -4.57
C GLN A 156 -18.70 1.03 -4.11
N LYS A 157 -19.75 0.81 -3.30
CA LYS A 157 -20.63 1.89 -2.80
C LYS A 157 -20.33 2.30 -1.36
N ARG A 158 -19.25 1.80 -0.76
CA ARG A 158 -18.93 2.13 0.63
C ARG A 158 -18.34 3.53 0.74
N PRO A 159 -18.82 4.38 1.67
CA PRO A 159 -18.25 5.70 1.89
C PRO A 159 -16.83 5.63 2.50
N ASP A 160 -16.47 4.50 3.09
CA ASP A 160 -15.18 4.23 3.73
C ASP A 160 -14.29 3.26 2.92
N VAL A 161 -14.52 3.11 1.61
CA VAL A 161 -13.84 2.12 0.76
C VAL A 161 -12.32 2.19 0.85
N LYS A 162 -11.74 3.39 0.88
CA LYS A 162 -10.29 3.60 1.03
C LYS A 162 -9.78 3.06 2.37
N ARG A 163 -10.43 3.39 3.49
CA ARG A 163 -10.04 2.89 4.82
C ARG A 163 -10.17 1.37 4.90
N TYR A 164 -11.23 0.82 4.33
CA TYR A 164 -11.41 -0.63 4.26
C TYR A 164 -10.31 -1.32 3.45
N ALA A 165 -10.00 -0.81 2.25
CA ALA A 165 -8.93 -1.32 1.41
C ALA A 165 -7.56 -1.29 2.11
N MET A 166 -7.26 -0.20 2.83
CA MET A 166 -6.02 -0.09 3.62
C MET A 166 -5.95 -1.14 4.74
N GLY A 167 -7.06 -1.40 5.44
CA GLY A 167 -7.11 -2.47 6.44
C GLY A 167 -6.86 -3.86 5.85
N VAL A 168 -7.38 -4.11 4.64
CA VAL A 168 -7.14 -5.36 3.91
C VAL A 168 -5.69 -5.47 3.45
N LEU A 169 -5.09 -4.39 2.94
CA LEU A 169 -3.67 -4.35 2.59
C LEU A 169 -2.77 -4.65 3.78
N GLY A 170 -3.02 -4.00 4.92
CA GLY A 170 -2.26 -4.24 6.15
C GLY A 170 -2.38 -5.68 6.64
N LEU A 171 -3.59 -6.26 6.57
CA LEU A 171 -3.81 -7.66 6.94
C LEU A 171 -3.10 -8.63 5.99
N GLY A 172 -3.16 -8.41 4.68
CA GLY A 172 -2.42 -9.21 3.70
C GLY A 172 -0.91 -9.16 3.93
N SER A 173 -0.39 -7.95 4.16
CA SER A 173 1.02 -7.71 4.51
C SER A 173 1.42 -8.45 5.79
N LEU A 174 0.60 -8.41 6.84
CA LEU A 174 0.84 -9.12 8.09
C LEU A 174 1.00 -10.64 7.87
N VAL A 175 0.10 -11.24 7.07
CA VAL A 175 0.18 -12.69 6.80
C VAL A 175 1.42 -13.03 5.99
N LEU A 176 1.73 -12.27 4.94
CA LEU A 176 2.92 -12.49 4.10
C LEU A 176 4.21 -12.37 4.91
N THR A 177 4.35 -11.30 5.69
CA THR A 177 5.55 -11.05 6.51
C THR A 177 5.75 -12.14 7.56
N GLN A 178 4.68 -12.63 8.19
CA GLN A 178 4.76 -13.75 9.13
C GLN A 178 5.20 -15.05 8.44
N ILE A 179 4.65 -15.37 7.26
CA ILE A 179 5.07 -16.56 6.49
C ILE A 179 6.55 -16.46 6.11
N ARG A 180 6.99 -15.28 5.64
CA ARG A 180 8.41 -15.03 5.28
C ARG A 180 9.34 -15.19 6.47
N PHE A 181 8.92 -14.72 7.64
CA PHE A 181 9.69 -14.85 8.87
C PHE A 181 9.84 -16.31 9.30
N GLU A 182 8.77 -17.09 9.24
CA GLU A 182 8.78 -18.48 9.73
C GLU A 182 9.28 -19.52 8.70
N HIS A 183 9.11 -19.25 7.40
CA HIS A 183 9.39 -20.21 6.33
C HIS A 183 10.32 -19.68 5.23
N PRO A 184 11.45 -19.01 5.54
CA PRO A 184 12.30 -18.39 4.51
C PRO A 184 12.89 -19.41 3.52
N ALA A 185 13.31 -20.59 4.00
CA ALA A 185 13.88 -21.63 3.13
C ALA A 185 12.87 -22.14 2.11
N ARG A 186 11.62 -22.35 2.54
CA ARG A 186 10.56 -22.88 1.69
C ARG A 186 10.15 -21.89 0.59
N ILE A 187 10.17 -20.59 0.90
CA ILE A 187 9.92 -19.54 -0.06
C ILE A 187 11.02 -19.52 -1.13
N LEU A 188 12.28 -19.58 -0.71
CA LEU A 188 13.42 -19.63 -1.64
C LEU A 188 13.34 -20.85 -2.56
N GLU A 189 12.97 -22.03 -2.03
CA GLU A 189 12.75 -23.24 -2.82
C GLU A 189 11.62 -23.02 -3.86
N ALA A 190 10.44 -22.60 -3.41
CA ALA A 190 9.28 -22.40 -4.28
C ALA A 190 9.52 -21.33 -5.37
N GLU A 191 10.25 -20.26 -5.05
CA GLU A 191 10.59 -19.19 -6.01
C GLU A 191 11.72 -19.60 -6.98
N SER A 192 12.52 -20.62 -6.63
CA SER A 192 13.55 -21.17 -7.53
C SER A 192 13.01 -22.18 -8.55
N GLU A 193 11.89 -22.83 -8.23
CA GLU A 193 11.22 -23.83 -9.09
C GLU A 193 10.31 -23.21 -10.15
N ASP A 194 10.04 -21.90 -10.07
CA ASP A 194 9.21 -21.15 -11.01
C ASP A 194 10.10 -20.25 -11.90
N PRO A 195 10.73 -20.80 -12.96
CA PRO A 195 11.45 -19.96 -13.92
C PRO A 195 10.42 -19.15 -14.71
N GLN A 196 10.46 -17.82 -14.53
CA GLN A 196 9.71 -16.88 -15.37
C GLN A 196 9.90 -17.13 -16.86
#